data_AF-A0A1C9CJD5-F1
#
_entry.id   AF-A0A1C9CJD5-F1
#
_cell.length_a   1.000
_cell.length_b   1.000
_cell.length_c   1.000
_cell.angle_alpha   90.00
_cell.angle_beta   90.00
_cell.angle_gamma   90.00
#
_symmetry.space_group_name_H-M   'P 1'
#
loop_
_entity.id
_entity.type
_entity.pdbx_description
1 polymer ?
#
loop_
_entity_poly.entity_id
_entity_poly.type
_entity_poly.pdbx_seq_one_letter_code
_entity_poly.pdbx_strand_id
1 'polypeptide(L)'
;MIKHNKITIEMALDLARRELELREIPYIKNSLHANYSYKSISIGSKQGWLISAKLKVPETFEPDMIFIEISDPEGFINIPDVL
;
A
#
# COMPACT_ATOMS: atom_id res chain seq x y z
N MET A 1 21.63 18.60 -7.35
CA MET A 1 21.07 17.24 -7.29
C MET A 1 20.01 17.21 -6.20
N ILE A 2 18.73 17.10 -6.56
CA ILE A 2 17.66 16.95 -5.57
C ILE A 2 17.76 15.51 -5.06
N LYS A 3 18.16 15.33 -3.80
CA LYS A 3 18.06 14.03 -3.12
C LYS A 3 16.57 13.71 -3.04
N HIS A 4 16.12 12.77 -3.86
CA HIS A 4 14.81 12.17 -3.63
C HIS A 4 14.95 11.35 -2.36
N ASN A 5 14.33 11.80 -1.27
CA ASN A 5 14.38 11.09 -0.01
C ASN A 5 13.60 9.79 -0.17
N LYS A 6 14.24 8.66 0.18
CA LYS A 6 13.57 7.37 0.21
C LYS A 6 12.37 7.42 1.14
N ILE A 7 11.28 6.77 0.74
CA ILE A 7 10.11 6.56 1.59
C ILE A 7 10.48 5.52 2.65
N THR A 8 10.39 5.90 3.92
CA THR A 8 10.60 4.96 5.04
C THR A 8 9.39 4.04 5.20
N ILE A 9 9.54 2.96 5.97
CA ILE A 9 8.44 2.03 6.26
C ILE A 9 7.27 2.74 6.96
N GLU A 10 7.55 3.66 7.90
CA GLU A 10 6.55 4.44 8.62
C GLU A 10 5.77 5.35 7.67
N MET A 11 6.48 6.04 6.75
CA MET A 11 5.86 6.87 5.73
C MET A 11 4.98 6.05 4.78
N ALA A 12 5.44 4.87 4.36
CA ALA A 12 4.67 3.99 3.49
C ALA A 12 3.38 3.50 4.17
N LEU A 13 3.46 3.11 5.44
CA LEU A 13 2.29 2.72 6.23
C LEU A 13 1.30 3.89 6.40
N ASP A 14 1.79 5.11 6.65
CA ASP A 14 0.94 6.29 6.78
C ASP A 14 0.27 6.68 5.46
N LEU A 15 0.99 6.60 4.34
CA LEU A 15 0.43 6.82 3.00
C LEU A 15 -0.67 5.79 2.70
N ALA A 16 -0.43 4.51 2.98
CA ALA A 16 -1.42 3.45 2.80
C ALA A 16 -2.69 3.68 3.64
N ARG A 17 -2.55 4.06 4.93
CA ARG A 17 -3.70 4.38 5.80
C ARG A 17 -4.53 5.52 5.23
N ARG A 18 -3.88 6.61 4.83
CA ARG A 18 -4.56 7.78 4.25
C ARG A 18 -5.30 7.42 2.98
N GLU A 19 -4.68 6.64 2.10
CA GLU A 19 -5.32 6.22 0.85
C GLU A 19 -6.55 5.35 1.11
N LEU A 20 -6.47 4.38 2.03
CA LEU A 20 -7.61 3.55 2.43
C LEU A 20 -8.74 4.38 3.04
N GLU A 21 -8.41 5.36 3.88
CA GLU A 21 -9.39 6.28 4.48
C GLU A 21 -10.04 7.20 3.43
N LEU A 22 -9.25 7.74 2.50
CA LEU A 22 -9.74 8.60 1.41
C LEU A 22 -10.68 7.87 0.46
N ARG A 23 -10.42 6.58 0.21
CA ARG A 23 -11.27 5.71 -0.64
C ARG A 23 -12.39 5.02 0.14
N GLU A 24 -12.54 5.32 1.42
CA GLU A 24 -13.54 4.74 2.31
C GLU A 24 -13.49 3.19 2.36
N ILE A 25 -12.30 2.61 2.18
CA ILE A 25 -12.10 1.15 2.19
C ILE A 25 -11.98 0.69 3.64
N PRO A 26 -12.93 -0.10 4.18
CA PRO A 26 -12.90 -0.49 5.58
C PRO A 26 -11.89 -1.62 5.82
N TYR A 27 -10.94 -1.41 6.74
CA TYR A 27 -9.87 -2.36 7.07
C TYR A 27 -9.65 -2.50 8.58
N ILE A 28 -8.96 -3.58 8.99
CA ILE A 28 -8.54 -3.80 10.37
C ILE A 28 -7.28 -2.96 10.63
N LYS A 29 -7.37 -1.92 11.47
CA LYS A 29 -6.30 -0.91 11.65
C LYS A 29 -4.91 -1.49 11.99
N ASN A 30 -4.87 -2.56 12.77
CA ASN A 30 -3.62 -3.19 13.21
C ASN A 30 -3.13 -4.32 12.28
N SER A 31 -3.70 -4.45 11.09
CA SER A 31 -3.37 -5.52 10.14
C SER A 31 -2.40 -5.13 9.03
N LEU A 32 -1.97 -3.85 8.97
CA LEU A 32 -1.07 -3.41 7.92
C LEU A 32 0.30 -4.07 8.05
N HIS A 33 0.78 -4.65 6.95
CA HIS A 33 2.12 -5.17 6.82
C HIS A 33 2.82 -4.59 5.60
N ALA A 34 4.09 -4.21 5.75
CA ALA A 34 4.86 -3.56 4.69
C ALA A 34 6.04 -4.44 4.25
N ASN A 35 6.19 -4.63 2.95
CA ASN A 35 7.32 -5.30 2.34
C ASN A 35 7.96 -4.41 1.28
N TYR A 36 9.27 -4.21 1.32
CA TYR A 36 9.97 -3.46 0.28
C TYR A 36 10.30 -4.37 -0.90
N SER A 37 9.88 -3.98 -2.10
CA SER A 37 10.20 -4.66 -3.35
C SER A 37 11.05 -3.79 -4.28
N TYR A 38 12.04 -4.41 -4.91
CA TYR A 38 12.90 -3.77 -5.91
C TYR A 38 12.43 -3.99 -7.36
N LYS A 39 11.39 -4.79 -7.59
CA LYS A 39 10.97 -5.20 -8.95
C LYS A 39 9.47 -5.43 -9.16
N SER A 40 8.67 -5.40 -8.08
CA SER A 40 7.27 -5.88 -8.13
C SER A 40 6.23 -4.78 -8.09
N ILE A 41 6.66 -3.51 -8.08
CA ILE A 41 5.74 -2.37 -8.09
C ILE A 41 5.37 -2.07 -9.54
N SER A 42 4.08 -1.97 -9.82
CA SER A 42 3.53 -1.72 -11.16
C SER A 42 3.58 -0.23 -11.57
N ILE A 43 3.85 0.65 -10.60
CA ILE A 43 3.84 2.10 -10.76
C ILE A 43 5.20 2.76 -10.45
N GLY A 44 5.42 3.96 -10.98
CA GLY A 44 6.63 4.75 -10.73
C GLY A 44 7.93 4.05 -11.13
N SER A 45 8.95 4.15 -10.27
CA SER A 45 10.29 3.57 -10.44
C SER A 45 10.36 2.04 -10.51
N LYS A 46 9.22 1.33 -10.41
CA LYS A 46 9.11 -0.14 -10.32
C LYS A 46 9.72 -0.77 -9.07
N GLN A 47 10.11 0.05 -8.11
CA GLN A 47 10.51 -0.34 -6.77
C GLN A 47 9.73 0.50 -5.74
N GLY A 48 9.65 -0.01 -4.51
CA GLY A 48 8.93 0.66 -3.44
C GLY A 48 8.30 -0.33 -2.47
N TRP A 49 7.20 0.07 -1.86
CA TRP A 49 6.54 -0.67 -0.79
C TRP A 49 5.28 -1.36 -1.30
N LEU A 50 5.17 -2.66 -1.01
CA LEU A 50 3.94 -3.43 -1.10
C LEU A 50 3.37 -3.55 0.31
N ILE A 51 2.20 -2.96 0.51
CA ILE A 51 1.47 -2.98 1.77
C ILE A 51 0.29 -3.94 1.62
N SER A 52 0.07 -4.82 2.60
CA SER A 52 -1.15 -5.59 2.71
C SER A 52 -1.96 -5.17 3.94
N ALA A 53 -3.28 -5.22 3.83
CA ALA A 53 -4.19 -4.96 4.94
C ALA A 53 -5.40 -5.91 4.88
N LYS A 54 -5.84 -6.40 6.04
CA LYS A 54 -7.08 -7.18 6.14
C LYS A 54 -8.28 -6.26 6.04
N LEU A 55 -9.20 -6.59 5.13
CA LEU A 55 -10.48 -5.90 4.96
C LEU A 55 -11.42 -6.23 6.12
N LYS A 56 -12.26 -5.25 6.50
CA LYS A 56 -13.30 -5.43 7.51
C LYS A 56 -14.57 -5.93 6.83
N VAL A 57 -14.52 -7.16 6.36
CA VAL A 57 -15.62 -7.89 5.70
C VAL A 57 -16.00 -9.12 6.52
N PRO A 58 -17.18 -9.74 6.30
CA PRO A 58 -17.51 -11.03 6.89
C PRO A 58 -16.47 -12.09 6.54
N GLU A 59 -16.21 -13.05 7.44
CA GLU A 59 -15.17 -14.08 7.26
C GLU A 59 -15.38 -14.97 6.02
N THR A 60 -16.59 -15.02 5.47
CA THR A 60 -16.93 -15.80 4.28
C THR A 60 -16.80 -15.01 2.98
N PHE A 61 -16.37 -13.75 3.03
CA PHE A 61 -16.27 -12.88 1.87
C PHE A 61 -14.84 -12.84 1.34
N GLU A 62 -14.67 -13.05 0.03
CA GLU A 62 -13.41 -12.86 -0.67
C GLU A 62 -13.55 -11.65 -1.62
N PRO A 63 -12.53 -10.78 -1.70
CA PRO A 63 -11.27 -10.82 -0.96
C PRO A 63 -11.43 -10.39 0.51
N ASP A 64 -10.64 -10.98 1.42
CA ASP A 64 -10.51 -10.55 2.82
C ASP A 64 -9.27 -9.65 3.04
N MET A 65 -8.51 -9.39 1.98
CA MET A 65 -7.25 -8.65 2.00
C MET A 65 -7.13 -7.74 0.79
N ILE A 66 -6.50 -6.59 0.99
CA ILE A 66 -6.16 -5.64 -0.07
C ILE A 66 -4.67 -5.38 -0.10
N PHE A 67 -4.14 -5.16 -1.31
CA PHE A 67 -2.75 -4.78 -1.53
C PHE A 67 -2.68 -3.32 -2.00
N ILE A 68 -1.72 -2.58 -1.47
CA ILE A 68 -1.43 -1.20 -1.83
C ILE A 68 0.05 -1.12 -2.21
N GLU A 69 0.32 -0.68 -3.43
CA GLU A 69 1.65 -0.41 -3.94
C GLU A 69 1.98 1.07 -3.78
N ILE A 70 3.19 1.37 -3.31
CA ILE A 70 3.70 2.74 -3.15
C ILE A 70 5.07 2.82 -3.80
N SER A 71 5.24 3.61 -4.86
CA SER A 71 6.53 3.73 -5.53
C SER A 71 7.54 4.53 -4.70
N ASP A 72 8.80 4.10 -4.67
CA ASP A 72 9.90 4.80 -3.99
C ASP A 72 10.94 5.27 -5.02
N PRO A 73 11.28 6.56 -5.10
CA PRO A 73 10.94 7.63 -4.14
C PRO A 73 9.77 8.54 -4.53
N GLU A 74 9.03 8.25 -5.61
CA GLU A 74 8.03 9.19 -6.12
C GLU A 74 6.75 9.27 -5.28
N GLY A 75 6.44 8.23 -4.51
CA GLY A 75 5.26 8.18 -3.65
C GLY A 75 3.94 8.01 -4.41
N PHE A 76 3.99 7.55 -5.66
CA PHE A 76 2.77 7.18 -6.37
C PHE A 76 2.12 6.01 -5.65
N ILE A 77 0.79 6.00 -5.58
CA ILE A 77 0.02 4.96 -4.90
C ILE A 77 -0.87 4.25 -5.92
N ASN A 78 -0.84 2.93 -5.92
CA ASN A 78 -1.72 2.08 -6.70
C ASN A 78 -2.36 1.04 -5.79
N ILE A 79 -3.67 0.87 -5.92
CA ILE A 79 -4.41 -0.22 -5.30
C ILE A 79 -4.95 -1.02 -6.48
N PRO A 80 -4.37 -2.19 -6.78
CA PRO A 80 -4.86 -3.03 -7.86
C PRO A 80 -6.34 -3.33 -7.65
N ASP A 81 -7.14 -3.20 -8.71
CA ASP A 81 -8.53 -3.65 -8.67
C ASP A 81 -8.52 -5.14 -8.30
N VAL A 82 -9.33 -5.50 -7.31
CA VAL A 82 -9.51 -6.90 -6.96
C VAL A 82 -10.41 -7.52 -8.03
N LEU A 83 -9.84 -8.38 -8.87
CA LEU A 83 -10.56 -9.18 -9.87
C LEU A 83 -11.56 -10.13 -9.23
#